data_AF-A0A2V6AU80-F1
#
_entry.id   AF-A0A2V6AU80-F1
#
_cell.length_a   1.000
_cell.length_b   1.000
_cell.length_c   1.000
_cell.angle_alpha   90.00
_cell.angle_beta   90.00
_cell.angle_gamma   90.00
#
_symmetry.space_group_name_H-M   'P 1'
#
loop_
_entity.id
_entity.type
_entity.pdbx_description
1 polymer ?
#
loop_
_entity_poly.entity_id
_entity_poly.type
_entity_poly.pdbx_seq_one_letter_code
_entity_poly.pdbx_strand_id
1 'polypeptide(L)'
;MKQIAQLLSAMMLVSIALAGEPTVSPTPEPRFKISGWVEGGITFNPDNPNSRQNFGRLFDDRANELLLNQAVVTLERTLASAPAGFEWGFKLQFMYGSDARFIHSLSLFDRTANEILQPDLVEAYLSLHLPLITDGGLDLKLGKFVTLEGAETIDPRSNFFYSHTYIFNFGIPFNHTGALAAWHATSHLDLYAGLTRGVNTSID
;
A
#
# COMPACT_ATOMS: atom_id res chain seq x y z
N MET A 1 11.35 -32.96 12.47
CA MET A 1 12.02 -31.75 11.96
C MET A 1 11.70 -31.63 10.48
N LYS A 2 10.68 -30.83 10.10
CA LYS A 2 10.37 -30.55 8.68
C LYS A 2 10.88 -29.15 8.37
N GLN A 3 11.94 -29.06 7.55
CA GLN A 3 12.41 -27.80 7.01
C GLN A 3 11.34 -27.25 6.07
N ILE A 4 10.69 -26.16 6.48
CA ILE A 4 9.86 -25.34 5.61
C ILE A 4 10.84 -24.51 4.78
N ALA A 5 11.02 -24.87 3.52
CA ALA A 5 11.70 -24.03 2.55
C ALA A 5 10.81 -22.81 2.29
N GLN A 6 11.17 -21.66 2.86
CA GLN A 6 10.57 -20.38 2.49
C GLN A 6 10.99 -20.08 1.04
N LEU A 7 10.01 -20.05 0.14
CA LEU A 7 10.22 -19.60 -1.23
C LEU A 7 10.46 -18.08 -1.18
N LEU A 8 11.72 -17.67 -1.31
CA LEU A 8 12.08 -16.26 -1.52
C LEU A 8 11.67 -15.90 -2.95
N SER A 9 10.63 -15.10 -3.09
CA SER A 9 10.23 -14.53 -4.39
C SER A 9 11.04 -13.26 -4.64
N ALA A 10 11.83 -13.25 -5.72
CA ALA A 10 12.52 -12.06 -6.21
C ALA A 10 11.76 -11.54 -7.43
N MET A 11 11.32 -10.29 -7.40
CA MET A 11 10.62 -9.64 -8.51
C MET A 11 11.39 -8.39 -8.92
N MET A 12 11.57 -8.23 -10.24
CA MET A 12 12.31 -7.11 -10.83
C MET A 12 11.35 -6.36 -11.75
N LEU A 13 11.11 -5.08 -11.44
CA LEU A 13 10.34 -4.18 -12.30
C LEU A 13 11.22 -3.05 -12.80
N VAL A 14 11.07 -2.76 -14.09
CA VAL A 14 11.71 -1.64 -14.77
C VAL A 14 10.59 -0.67 -15.16
N SER A 15 10.63 0.53 -14.61
CA SER A 15 9.75 1.63 -15.02
C SER A 15 10.58 2.75 -15.63
N ILE A 16 10.08 3.35 -16.72
CA ILE A 16 10.67 4.52 -17.37
C ILE A 16 9.76 5.70 -17.02
N ALA A 17 10.24 6.61 -16.18
CA ALA A 17 9.51 7.83 -15.84
C ALA A 17 9.86 8.95 -16.84
N LEU A 18 8.84 9.55 -17.50
CA LEU A 18 8.98 10.89 -18.07
C LEU A 18 8.68 11.90 -16.96
N ALA A 19 9.71 12.61 -16.50
CA ALA A 19 9.59 13.65 -15.49
C ALA A 19 8.76 14.83 -16.02
N GLY A 20 7.54 15.01 -15.51
CA GLY A 20 6.84 16.28 -15.57
C GLY A 20 7.55 17.29 -14.67
N GLU A 21 7.60 18.55 -15.09
CA GLU A 21 8.27 19.62 -14.33
C GLU A 21 7.72 19.71 -12.89
N PRO A 22 8.57 19.66 -11.86
CA PRO A 22 8.11 19.82 -10.48
C PRO A 22 7.63 21.25 -10.27
N THR A 23 6.35 21.42 -9.95
CA THR A 23 5.83 22.67 -9.40
C THR A 23 6.47 22.88 -8.02
N VAL A 24 7.54 23.67 -7.96
CA VAL A 24 8.26 23.96 -6.72
C VAL A 24 7.40 24.86 -5.84
N SER A 25 6.76 24.28 -4.84
CA SER A 25 6.22 25.06 -3.71
C SER A 25 7.41 25.66 -2.95
N PRO A 26 7.46 26.98 -2.70
CA PRO A 26 8.64 27.67 -2.15
C PRO A 26 8.93 27.33 -0.69
N THR A 27 8.02 26.65 0.00
CA THR A 27 8.20 26.19 1.38
C THR A 27 8.40 24.68 1.38
N PRO A 28 9.48 24.14 1.96
CA PRO A 28 9.62 22.71 2.15
C PRO A 28 8.46 22.19 2.98
N GLU A 29 7.71 21.24 2.42
CA GLU A 29 6.64 20.56 3.13
C GLU A 29 7.14 20.01 4.48
N PRO A 30 6.35 20.12 5.57
CA PRO A 30 6.72 19.54 6.85
C PRO A 30 7.03 18.06 6.68
N ARG A 31 8.21 17.63 7.13
CA ARG A 31 8.64 16.23 6.97
C ARG A 31 7.80 15.27 7.79
N PHE A 32 7.37 15.70 8.98
CA PHE A 32 6.45 14.95 9.83
C PHE A 32 5.02 15.34 9.51
N LYS A 33 4.19 14.36 9.17
CA LYS A 33 2.81 14.57 8.78
C LYS A 33 1.90 13.61 9.53
N ILE A 34 0.77 14.13 9.97
CA ILE A 34 -0.39 13.34 10.36
C ILE A 34 -1.47 13.65 9.34
N SER A 35 -1.98 12.62 8.67
CA SER A 35 -3.01 12.74 7.65
C SER A 35 -4.02 11.62 7.78
N GLY A 36 -5.15 11.73 7.10
CA GLY A 36 -6.19 10.71 7.17
C GLY A 36 -7.35 11.03 6.24
N TRP A 37 -8.25 10.06 6.12
CA TRP A 37 -9.49 10.20 5.37
C TRP A 37 -10.57 9.30 5.95
N VAL A 38 -11.81 9.58 5.58
CA VAL A 38 -12.96 8.71 5.84
C VAL A 38 -13.70 8.54 4.52
N GLU A 39 -14.08 7.31 4.23
CA GLU A 39 -14.81 6.92 3.04
C GLU A 39 -15.89 5.91 3.41
N GLY A 40 -17.08 6.11 2.85
CA GLY A 40 -18.21 5.22 3.03
C GLY A 40 -19.16 5.36 1.85
N GLY A 41 -19.91 4.30 1.58
CA GLY A 41 -20.75 4.22 0.40
C GLY A 41 -21.83 3.16 0.51
N ILE A 42 -22.66 3.09 -0.53
CA ILE A 42 -23.72 2.09 -0.68
C ILE A 42 -23.78 1.65 -2.14
N THR A 43 -23.92 0.35 -2.36
CA THR A 43 -24.05 -0.23 -3.70
C THR A 43 -25.46 -0.74 -3.90
N PHE A 44 -26.21 -0.05 -4.76
CA PHE A 44 -27.57 -0.47 -5.10
C PHE A 44 -27.53 -1.70 -6.01
N ASN A 45 -28.20 -2.78 -5.60
CA ASN A 45 -28.39 -3.99 -6.39
C ASN A 45 -29.88 -4.39 -6.40
N PRO A 46 -30.57 -4.28 -7.55
CA PRO A 46 -32.00 -4.57 -7.66
C PRO A 46 -32.35 -6.05 -7.51
N ASP A 47 -31.40 -6.97 -7.71
CA ASP A 47 -31.59 -8.41 -7.44
C ASP A 47 -31.83 -8.67 -5.95
N ASN A 48 -31.34 -7.77 -5.08
CA ASN A 48 -31.54 -7.77 -3.62
C ASN A 48 -31.33 -9.16 -2.99
N PRO A 49 -30.14 -9.76 -3.13
CA PRO A 49 -29.88 -11.10 -2.65
C PRO A 49 -30.02 -11.19 -1.12
N ASN A 50 -30.60 -12.29 -0.62
CA ASN A 50 -30.82 -12.50 0.83
C ASN A 50 -29.52 -12.45 1.66
N SER A 51 -28.38 -12.84 1.09
CA SER A 51 -27.05 -12.76 1.72
C SER A 51 -26.47 -11.35 1.78
N ARG A 52 -27.12 -10.40 1.08
CA ARG A 52 -26.62 -9.05 0.79
C ARG A 52 -25.24 -9.02 0.14
N GLN A 53 -24.86 -10.08 -0.57
CA GLN A 53 -23.55 -10.17 -1.20
C GLN A 53 -23.62 -9.89 -2.71
N ASN A 54 -22.82 -8.95 -3.18
CA ASN A 54 -22.49 -8.78 -4.60
C ASN A 54 -21.31 -9.72 -4.94
N PHE A 55 -21.60 -10.86 -5.56
CA PHE A 55 -20.56 -11.84 -5.88
C PHE A 55 -19.48 -11.26 -6.81
N GLY A 56 -18.20 -11.53 -6.50
CA GLY A 56 -17.05 -11.07 -7.29
C GLY A 56 -16.63 -9.61 -7.06
N ARG A 57 -17.33 -8.88 -6.16
CA ARG A 57 -16.95 -7.55 -5.69
C ARG A 57 -16.13 -7.63 -4.40
N LEU A 58 -15.31 -6.61 -4.13
CA LEU A 58 -14.48 -6.50 -2.92
C LEU A 58 -14.90 -5.31 -2.06
N PHE A 59 -14.51 -4.07 -2.39
CA PHE A 59 -14.78 -2.92 -1.50
C PHE A 59 -16.27 -2.51 -1.51
N ASP A 60 -16.99 -2.89 -2.56
CA ASP A 60 -18.43 -2.68 -2.76
C ASP A 60 -19.19 -4.03 -2.76
N ASP A 61 -18.75 -4.96 -1.91
CA ASP A 61 -19.25 -6.33 -1.85
C ASP A 61 -20.66 -6.48 -1.27
N ARG A 62 -21.21 -5.42 -0.68
CA ARG A 62 -22.52 -5.45 0.01
C ARG A 62 -23.62 -4.81 -0.82
N ALA A 63 -24.71 -5.56 -1.00
CA ALA A 63 -25.90 -5.12 -1.71
C ALA A 63 -26.84 -4.33 -0.79
N ASN A 64 -27.22 -3.12 -1.21
CA ASN A 64 -28.22 -2.26 -0.56
C ASN A 64 -27.91 -1.98 0.93
N GLU A 65 -26.63 -1.94 1.28
CA GLU A 65 -26.15 -1.76 2.65
C GLU A 65 -25.17 -0.58 2.70
N LEU A 66 -25.36 0.32 3.66
CA LEU A 66 -24.41 1.41 3.91
C LEU A 66 -23.16 0.84 4.58
N LEU A 67 -22.00 1.17 4.05
CA LEU A 67 -20.70 0.74 4.56
C LEU A 67 -19.82 1.92 4.94
N LEU A 68 -19.11 1.75 6.05
CA LEU A 68 -17.88 2.49 6.31
C LEU A 68 -16.73 1.70 5.66
N ASN A 69 -16.32 2.12 4.48
CA ASN A 69 -15.26 1.47 3.72
C ASN A 69 -13.92 1.64 4.41
N GLN A 70 -13.55 2.89 4.72
CA GLN A 70 -12.25 3.22 5.29
C GLN A 70 -12.34 4.42 6.23
N ALA A 71 -11.79 4.29 7.43
CA ALA A 71 -11.38 5.41 8.27
C ALA A 71 -9.88 5.24 8.54
N VAL A 72 -9.07 6.15 8.01
CA VAL A 72 -7.61 6.01 7.99
C VAL A 72 -6.92 7.15 8.70
N VAL A 73 -5.89 6.81 9.47
CA VAL A 73 -4.92 7.75 10.02
C VAL A 73 -3.52 7.29 9.65
N THR A 74 -2.72 8.22 9.14
CA THR A 74 -1.33 8.03 8.76
C THR A 74 -0.45 8.97 9.59
N LEU A 75 0.60 8.41 10.18
CA LEU A 75 1.72 9.14 10.75
C LEU A 75 2.95 8.82 9.91
N GLU A 76 3.62 9.85 9.40
CA GLU A 76 4.80 9.64 8.57
C GLU A 76 5.88 10.69 8.78
N ARG A 77 7.12 10.27 8.52
CA ARG A 77 8.25 11.14 8.24
C ARG A 77 8.73 10.83 6.82
N THR A 78 8.57 11.76 5.88
CA THR A 78 9.04 11.54 4.50
C THR A 78 10.55 11.76 4.35
N LEU A 79 11.15 11.06 3.39
CA LEU A 79 12.46 11.40 2.87
C LEU A 79 12.40 12.80 2.22
N ALA A 80 13.54 13.50 2.17
CA ALA A 80 13.62 14.76 1.43
C ALA A 80 13.54 14.48 -0.08
N SER A 81 13.06 15.43 -0.89
CA SER A 81 12.93 15.22 -2.34
C SER A 81 14.27 15.10 -3.08
N ALA A 82 15.34 15.67 -2.52
CA ALA A 82 16.71 15.61 -3.04
C ALA A 82 17.69 15.60 -1.85
N PRO A 83 17.82 14.47 -1.15
CA PRO A 83 18.67 14.38 0.03
C PRO A 83 20.15 14.47 -0.38
N ALA A 84 20.90 15.39 0.22
CA ALA A 84 22.33 15.57 -0.04
C ALA A 84 23.21 14.54 0.69
N GLY A 85 22.61 13.63 1.45
CA GLY A 85 23.31 12.69 2.31
C GLY A 85 22.35 11.68 2.91
N PHE A 86 22.82 10.93 3.91
CA PHE A 86 21.99 9.95 4.60
C PHE A 86 20.71 10.56 5.14
N GLU A 87 19.58 9.93 4.83
CA GLU A 87 18.28 10.32 5.34
C GLU A 87 17.47 9.10 5.77
N TRP A 88 16.45 9.37 6.59
CA TRP A 88 15.54 8.33 7.06
C TRP A 88 14.09 8.79 7.01
N GLY A 89 13.18 7.89 7.27
CA GLY A 89 11.75 8.16 7.27
C GLY A 89 11.00 6.97 7.78
N PHE A 90 9.71 7.13 7.98
CA PHE A 90 8.84 6.02 8.32
C PHE A 90 7.41 6.33 7.91
N LYS A 91 6.58 5.31 7.82
CA LYS A 91 5.14 5.44 7.68
C LYS A 91 4.44 4.41 8.54
N LEU A 92 3.47 4.86 9.33
CA LEU A 92 2.53 4.05 10.06
C LEU A 92 1.12 4.45 9.61
N GLN A 93 0.39 3.53 9.02
CA GLN A 93 -0.95 3.77 8.51
C GLN A 93 -1.93 2.75 9.06
N PHE A 94 -2.89 3.24 9.84
CA PHE A 94 -3.93 2.45 10.47
C PHE A 94 -5.26 2.71 9.78
N MET A 95 -6.01 1.65 9.52
CA MET A 95 -7.35 1.69 8.94
C MET A 95 -8.35 1.02 9.88
N TYR A 96 -9.59 1.52 9.90
CA TYR A 96 -10.75 0.81 10.40
C TYR A 96 -11.88 0.90 9.38
N GLY A 97 -12.44 -0.21 8.94
CA GLY A 97 -13.51 -0.21 7.94
C GLY A 97 -13.75 -1.57 7.30
N SER A 98 -14.64 -1.63 6.31
CA SER A 98 -14.98 -2.87 5.63
C SER A 98 -13.94 -3.37 4.66
N ASP A 99 -13.14 -2.47 4.09
CA ASP A 99 -12.12 -2.79 3.08
C ASP A 99 -10.94 -3.53 3.71
N ALA A 100 -10.71 -3.31 5.00
CA ALA A 100 -9.71 -4.00 5.81
C ALA A 100 -9.81 -5.53 5.70
N ARG A 101 -11.00 -6.10 5.44
CA ARG A 101 -11.21 -7.54 5.22
C ARG A 101 -10.47 -8.13 4.04
N PHE A 102 -10.24 -7.32 3.00
CA PHE A 102 -9.66 -7.80 1.75
C PHE A 102 -8.18 -7.47 1.63
N ILE A 103 -7.74 -6.38 2.25
CA ILE A 103 -6.35 -5.92 2.20
C ILE A 103 -5.50 -6.41 3.37
N HIS A 104 -6.09 -7.07 4.36
CA HIS A 104 -5.37 -7.57 5.53
C HIS A 104 -4.22 -8.50 5.14
N SER A 105 -3.12 -8.43 5.88
CA SER A 105 -2.07 -9.46 5.75
C SER A 105 -2.40 -10.69 6.56
N LEU A 106 -2.13 -11.86 6.00
CA LEU A 106 -2.14 -13.13 6.73
C LEU A 106 -1.30 -13.03 8.01
N SER A 107 -1.81 -13.61 9.10
CA SER A 107 -1.16 -13.64 10.42
C SER A 107 -1.05 -12.31 11.14
N LEU A 108 -1.58 -11.22 10.57
CA LEU A 108 -1.79 -9.99 11.33
C LEU A 108 -3.06 -10.19 12.18
N PHE A 109 -3.96 -9.25 12.44
CA PHE A 109 -5.13 -9.41 13.34
C PHE A 109 -6.12 -10.61 13.13
N ASP A 110 -5.76 -11.74 12.53
CA ASP A 110 -6.52 -12.98 12.28
C ASP A 110 -7.36 -13.50 13.46
N ARG A 111 -6.96 -13.23 14.72
CA ARG A 111 -7.72 -13.67 15.90
C ARG A 111 -8.73 -12.65 16.41
N THR A 112 -8.65 -11.41 15.94
CA THR A 112 -9.37 -10.26 16.50
C THR A 112 -10.22 -9.55 15.44
N ALA A 113 -9.82 -9.61 14.16
CA ALA A 113 -10.49 -9.00 13.03
C ALA A 113 -11.35 -10.06 12.30
N ASN A 114 -12.60 -10.23 12.76
CA ASN A 114 -13.55 -11.21 12.23
C ASN A 114 -14.91 -10.58 11.83
N GLU A 115 -14.99 -9.25 11.89
CA GLU A 115 -16.23 -8.50 11.66
C GLU A 115 -16.21 -7.83 10.29
N ILE A 116 -17.39 -7.37 9.83
CA ILE A 116 -17.45 -6.57 8.59
C ILE A 116 -16.55 -5.34 8.73
N LEU A 117 -16.70 -4.58 9.82
CA LEU A 117 -15.85 -3.44 10.12
C LEU A 117 -14.74 -3.87 11.06
N GLN A 118 -13.50 -3.71 10.64
CA GLN A 118 -12.37 -4.20 11.41
C GLN A 118 -11.12 -3.36 11.22
N PRO A 119 -10.14 -3.43 12.15
CA PRO A 119 -8.90 -2.71 12.02
C PRO A 119 -7.92 -3.41 11.07
N ASP A 120 -7.08 -2.62 10.40
CA ASP A 120 -5.88 -3.09 9.73
C ASP A 120 -4.71 -2.12 9.92
N LEU A 121 -3.49 -2.65 9.87
CA LEU A 121 -2.27 -1.85 9.75
C LEU A 121 -1.82 -1.92 8.30
N VAL A 122 -2.24 -0.95 7.49
CA VAL A 122 -2.10 -0.95 6.02
C VAL A 122 -0.62 -0.84 5.64
N GLU A 123 0.11 0.07 6.27
CA GLU A 123 1.55 0.24 6.07
C GLU A 123 2.26 0.46 7.42
N ALA A 124 3.42 -0.17 7.56
CA ALA A 124 4.32 -0.01 8.68
C ALA A 124 5.74 -0.28 8.21
N TYR A 125 6.45 0.78 7.82
CA TYR A 125 7.80 0.64 7.28
C TYR A 125 8.73 1.77 7.72
N LEU A 126 10.03 1.44 7.72
CA LEU A 126 11.14 2.38 7.76
C LEU A 126 11.63 2.65 6.34
N SER A 127 11.97 3.90 6.05
CA SER A 127 12.64 4.32 4.82
C SER A 127 14.02 4.86 5.14
N LEU A 128 15.02 4.50 4.34
CA LEU A 128 16.39 4.99 4.45
C LEU A 128 16.87 5.41 3.07
N HIS A 129 17.49 6.58 2.98
CA HIS A 129 18.22 7.00 1.80
C HIS A 129 19.72 6.90 2.09
N LEU A 130 20.43 6.16 1.25
CA LEU A 130 21.87 5.97 1.32
C LEU A 130 22.52 6.64 0.10
N PRO A 131 23.37 7.67 0.27
CA PRO A 131 24.08 8.33 -0.83
C PRO A 131 25.25 7.47 -1.32
N LEU A 132 24.95 6.29 -1.86
CA LEU A 132 25.91 5.27 -2.26
C LEU A 132 25.72 4.94 -3.74
N ILE A 133 26.79 4.44 -4.37
CA ILE A 133 26.85 3.92 -5.76
C ILE A 133 26.73 5.00 -6.83
N THR A 134 25.71 5.85 -6.78
CA THR A 134 25.41 6.91 -7.76
C THR A 134 25.03 8.22 -7.06
N ASP A 135 25.04 9.33 -7.80
CA ASP A 135 24.64 10.65 -7.26
C ASP A 135 23.18 10.65 -6.75
N GLY A 136 22.32 9.82 -7.34
CA GLY A 136 20.93 9.63 -6.90
C GLY A 136 20.77 8.69 -5.70
N GLY A 137 21.80 7.90 -5.34
CA GLY A 137 21.78 7.03 -4.17
C GLY A 137 20.88 5.79 -4.26
N LEU A 138 20.68 5.18 -3.10
CA LEU A 138 19.89 3.96 -2.91
C LEU A 138 18.85 4.19 -1.79
N ASP A 139 17.58 4.01 -2.12
CA ASP A 139 16.49 4.04 -1.16
C ASP A 139 16.12 2.63 -0.72
N LEU A 140 16.02 2.43 0.60
CA LEU A 140 15.59 1.17 1.22
C LEU A 140 14.28 1.39 1.96
N LYS A 141 13.29 0.54 1.68
CA LYS A 141 12.02 0.44 2.41
C LYS A 141 11.97 -0.91 3.12
N LEU A 142 11.80 -0.90 4.44
CA LEU A 142 11.85 -2.08 5.31
C LEU A 142 10.57 -2.16 6.15
N GLY A 143 9.78 -3.21 5.98
CA GLY A 143 8.54 -3.45 6.75
C GLY A 143 7.38 -3.88 5.87
N LYS A 144 6.16 -3.52 6.27
CA LYS A 144 4.92 -3.75 5.52
C LYS A 144 4.59 -2.51 4.68
N PHE A 145 4.42 -2.67 3.39
CA PHE A 145 4.12 -1.58 2.46
C PHE A 145 3.13 -2.01 1.38
N VAL A 146 2.37 -1.05 0.86
CA VAL A 146 1.46 -1.29 -0.27
C VAL A 146 2.28 -1.62 -1.51
N THR A 147 1.72 -2.49 -2.36
CA THR A 147 2.35 -2.87 -3.62
C THR A 147 2.69 -1.66 -4.50
N LEU A 148 3.72 -1.79 -5.33
CA LEU A 148 4.00 -0.82 -6.40
C LEU A 148 3.17 -1.12 -7.66
N GLU A 149 2.49 -2.26 -7.69
CA GLU A 149 1.70 -2.73 -8.82
C GLU A 149 0.28 -2.20 -8.80
N GLY A 150 -0.28 -2.00 -9.99
CA GLY A 150 -1.68 -1.64 -10.18
C GLY A 150 -1.87 -0.17 -10.50
N ALA A 151 -2.87 0.09 -11.35
CA ALA A 151 -3.30 1.44 -11.68
C ALA A 151 -4.29 2.02 -10.65
N GLU A 152 -4.98 1.14 -9.93
CA GLU A 152 -5.89 1.49 -8.84
C GLU A 152 -5.22 1.18 -7.50
N THR A 153 -5.51 1.97 -6.48
CA THR A 153 -4.88 1.81 -5.17
C THR A 153 -5.91 1.63 -4.05
N ILE A 154 -5.43 1.22 -2.88
CA ILE A 154 -6.24 1.12 -1.66
C ILE A 154 -6.76 2.50 -1.22
N ASP A 155 -6.01 3.58 -1.48
CA ASP A 155 -6.43 4.94 -1.13
C ASP A 155 -7.46 5.44 -2.15
N PRO A 156 -8.75 5.58 -1.76
CA PRO A 156 -9.82 5.92 -2.68
C PRO A 156 -9.64 7.31 -3.31
N ARG A 157 -8.87 8.20 -2.66
CA ARG A 157 -8.62 9.57 -3.14
C ARG A 157 -7.76 9.61 -4.40
N SER A 158 -7.04 8.53 -4.69
CA SER A 158 -6.22 8.39 -5.90
C SER A 158 -6.97 7.73 -7.07
N ASN A 159 -8.16 7.18 -6.81
CA ASN A 159 -8.97 6.49 -7.80
C ASN A 159 -10.07 7.42 -8.32
N PHE A 160 -10.43 7.28 -9.60
CA PHE A 160 -11.51 8.07 -10.18
C PHE A 160 -12.91 7.55 -9.78
N PHE A 161 -13.06 6.23 -9.67
CA PHE A 161 -14.33 5.57 -9.33
C PHE A 161 -14.28 4.99 -7.93
N TYR A 162 -15.45 4.94 -7.28
CA TYR A 162 -15.66 4.25 -6.00
C TYR A 162 -15.44 2.74 -6.12
N SER A 163 -15.90 2.14 -7.22
CA SER A 163 -15.79 0.71 -7.48
C SER A 163 -14.50 0.36 -8.22
N HIS A 164 -13.90 -0.76 -7.86
CA HIS A 164 -12.67 -1.23 -8.49
C HIS A 164 -12.86 -2.16 -9.69
N THR A 165 -11.85 -2.18 -10.58
CA THR A 165 -11.80 -3.13 -11.70
C THR A 165 -11.48 -4.55 -11.24
N TYR A 166 -11.70 -5.52 -12.12
CA TYR A 166 -11.39 -6.93 -11.85
C TYR A 166 -9.89 -7.15 -11.55
N ILE A 167 -8.99 -6.42 -12.21
CA ILE A 167 -7.54 -6.62 -12.03
C ILE A 167 -7.06 -6.13 -10.67
N PHE A 168 -7.65 -5.06 -10.12
CA PHE A 168 -7.39 -4.66 -8.74
C PHE A 168 -7.83 -5.74 -7.75
N ASN A 169 -9.01 -6.30 -7.96
CA ASN A 169 -9.60 -7.26 -7.03
C ASN A 169 -8.83 -8.60 -6.97
N PHE A 170 -8.30 -9.07 -8.10
CA PHE A 170 -7.81 -10.44 -8.24
C PHE A 170 -6.45 -10.59 -8.93
N GLY A 171 -5.92 -9.53 -9.53
CA GLY A 171 -4.72 -9.58 -10.37
C GLY A 171 -3.47 -9.00 -9.74
N ILE A 172 -3.59 -8.31 -8.59
CA ILE A 172 -2.46 -7.67 -7.92
C ILE A 172 -2.40 -8.03 -6.42
N PRO A 173 -1.20 -8.08 -5.82
CA PRO A 173 -1.05 -8.04 -4.36
C PRO A 173 -1.56 -6.72 -3.80
N PHE A 174 -2.07 -6.68 -2.57
CA PHE A 174 -2.39 -5.41 -1.89
C PHE A 174 -1.19 -4.86 -1.14
N ASN A 175 -0.47 -5.74 -0.45
CA ASN A 175 0.70 -5.36 0.34
C ASN A 175 1.77 -6.46 0.33
N HIS A 176 2.97 -6.03 0.69
CA HIS A 176 4.13 -6.88 0.89
C HIS A 176 4.77 -6.59 2.24
N THR A 177 5.31 -7.63 2.87
CA THR A 177 6.18 -7.48 4.04
C THR A 177 7.58 -7.94 3.69
N GLY A 178 8.57 -7.07 3.88
CA GLY A 178 9.97 -7.38 3.60
C GLY A 178 10.85 -6.16 3.39
N ALA A 179 11.78 -6.27 2.47
CA ALA A 179 12.70 -5.20 2.08
C ALA A 179 12.57 -4.91 0.58
N LEU A 180 12.50 -3.62 0.23
CA LEU A 180 12.50 -3.14 -1.14
C LEU A 180 13.59 -2.09 -1.29
N ALA A 181 14.43 -2.27 -2.30
CA ALA A 181 15.46 -1.33 -2.70
C ALA A 181 15.04 -0.64 -4.00
N ALA A 182 15.19 0.68 -4.05
CA ALA A 182 15.07 1.50 -5.25
C ALA A 182 16.44 2.15 -5.50
N TRP A 183 17.13 1.69 -6.54
CA TRP A 183 18.41 2.25 -6.93
C TRP A 183 18.23 3.28 -8.04
N HIS A 184 18.61 4.52 -7.75
CA HIS A 184 18.58 5.64 -8.68
C HIS A 184 19.84 5.61 -9.55
N ALA A 185 19.84 4.73 -10.56
CA ALA A 185 21.02 4.43 -11.36
C ALA A 185 21.46 5.65 -12.21
N THR A 186 20.51 6.40 -12.76
CA THR A 186 20.76 7.64 -13.52
C THR A 186 19.57 8.61 -13.37
N SER A 187 19.66 9.81 -13.94
CA SER A 187 18.52 10.74 -14.03
C SER A 187 17.31 10.23 -14.83
N HIS A 188 17.43 9.07 -15.49
CA HIS A 188 16.40 8.50 -16.38
C HIS A 188 16.04 7.06 -16.04
N LEU A 189 16.69 6.44 -15.05
CA LEU A 189 16.53 5.03 -14.77
C LEU A 189 16.59 4.75 -13.27
N ASP A 190 15.48 4.22 -12.77
CA ASP A 190 15.37 3.64 -11.44
C ASP A 190 15.17 2.13 -11.54
N LEU A 191 15.86 1.38 -10.68
CA LEU A 191 15.75 -0.07 -10.60
C LEU A 191 15.19 -0.47 -9.24
N TYR A 192 14.09 -1.22 -9.26
CA TYR A 192 13.45 -1.73 -8.06
C TYR A 192 13.72 -3.22 -7.90
N ALA A 193 14.18 -3.60 -6.72
CA ALA A 193 14.39 -5.00 -6.35
C ALA A 193 13.99 -5.22 -4.89
N GLY A 194 13.24 -6.28 -4.62
CA GLY A 194 12.76 -6.57 -3.28
C GLY A 194 12.82 -8.04 -2.91
N LEU A 195 12.94 -8.29 -1.60
CA LEU A 195 12.74 -9.58 -0.98
C LEU A 195 11.56 -9.46 -0.03
N THR A 196 10.49 -10.19 -0.33
CA THR A 196 9.25 -10.13 0.45
C THR A 196 8.85 -11.53 0.92
N ARG A 197 8.04 -11.61 1.97
CA ARG A 197 7.47 -12.88 2.49
C ARG A 197 6.36 -13.45 1.60
N GLY A 198 6.13 -12.87 0.42
CA GLY A 198 5.04 -13.22 -0.48
C GLY A 198 3.85 -12.27 -0.38
N VAL A 199 2.79 -12.63 -1.09
CA VAL A 199 1.58 -11.82 -1.27
C VAL A 199 0.81 -11.71 0.05
N ASN A 200 0.49 -10.48 0.46
CA ASN A 200 -0.39 -10.17 1.59
C ASN A 200 -0.02 -10.96 2.86
N THR A 201 1.27 -11.13 3.17
CA THR A 201 1.73 -11.91 4.33
C THR A 201 2.44 -10.99 5.32
N SER A 202 2.14 -11.11 6.62
CA SER A 202 2.70 -10.24 7.68
C SER A 202 4.11 -10.67 8.10
N ILE A 203 4.54 -10.55 9.38
CA ILE A 203 5.85 -11.03 9.88
C ILE A 203 5.79 -12.31 10.73
N ASP A 204 4.62 -12.69 11.25
CA ASP A 204 4.43 -13.91 12.05
C ASP A 204 4.33 -15.19 11.18
#